data_AF-A0A4Q2ZC58-F1
#
_entry.id   AF-A0A4Q2ZC58-F1
#
_cell.length_a   1.000
_cell.length_b   1.000
_cell.length_c   1.000
_cell.angle_alpha   90.00
_cell.angle_beta   90.00
_cell.angle_gamma   90.00
#
_symmetry.space_group_name_H-M   'P 1'
#
loop_
_entity.id
_entity.type
_entity.pdbx_description
1 polymer ?
#
loop_
_entity_poly.entity_id
_entity_poly.type
_entity_poly.pdbx_seq_one_letter_code
_entity_poly.pdbx_strand_id
1 'polypeptide(L)'
;MAIELKMPALSPTMEEGTLAKWLVKEGDVVKSGDILAEIETDKATMEFESIDEGTITSILVAEGTDNVKVGTVIATISGEGEDASSPTPAPAPAPAAEAPAQEQKAAESETPEAPKKADSGTKQLASDKSASVSDPAIPEGTEMVKTTVREALRDAMAEEMRADDRIFVMGEEVAEYQGAYKVTQGLLEEFGAKRVIDTPITEYGFAGIGTGAAMGGLRPIVEFMTFNFAMQAIDHIVNSAAKTNYMSGGQMRCPIVFRGPNGAASRVGAQHSQNYAPWYASVPGLIVIAPYDAADAKGLLKAAIRTED
;
A
#
# COMPACT_ATOMS: atom_id res chain seq x y z
N MET A 1 -4.15 -19.76 12.55
CA MET A 1 -4.87 -19.84 11.23
C MET A 1 -3.88 -19.56 10.12
N ALA A 2 -3.85 -20.40 9.08
CA ALA A 2 -2.98 -20.21 7.92
C ALA A 2 -3.53 -19.09 7.02
N ILE A 3 -2.65 -18.16 6.63
CA ILE A 3 -2.93 -17.07 5.71
C ILE A 3 -2.47 -17.51 4.32
N GLU A 4 -3.35 -17.43 3.33
CA GLU A 4 -3.04 -17.75 1.93
C GLU A 4 -2.47 -16.53 1.22
N LEU A 5 -1.18 -16.59 0.85
CA LEU A 5 -0.58 -15.61 -0.05
C LEU A 5 -1.01 -15.95 -1.48
N LYS A 6 -1.72 -15.04 -2.12
CA LYS A 6 -2.19 -15.17 -3.50
C LYS A 6 -1.35 -14.33 -4.44
N MET A 7 -1.24 -14.76 -5.70
CA MET A 7 -0.62 -13.98 -6.78
C MET A 7 -1.32 -12.63 -6.89
N PRO A 8 -0.63 -11.50 -6.61
CA PRO A 8 -1.25 -10.18 -6.68
C PRO A 8 -1.45 -9.74 -8.13
N ALA A 9 -2.46 -8.92 -8.37
CA ALA A 9 -2.49 -8.07 -9.56
C ALA A 9 -1.54 -6.90 -9.31
N LEU A 10 -0.47 -6.80 -10.11
CA LEU A 10 0.50 -5.70 -10.05
C LEU A 10 0.26 -4.63 -11.12
N SER A 11 -0.70 -4.86 -12.02
CA SER A 11 -1.24 -3.85 -12.92
C SER A 11 -2.74 -4.08 -13.14
N PRO A 12 -3.52 -3.04 -13.52
CA PRO A 12 -4.97 -3.14 -13.73
C PRO A 12 -5.38 -4.13 -14.82
N THR A 13 -4.46 -4.44 -15.74
CA THR A 13 -4.68 -5.37 -16.86
C THR A 13 -3.97 -6.71 -16.66
N MET A 14 -3.37 -6.95 -15.49
CA MET A 14 -2.63 -8.18 -15.22
C MET A 14 -3.61 -9.31 -14.90
N GLU A 15 -3.67 -10.31 -15.77
CA GLU A 15 -4.42 -11.56 -15.53
C GLU A 15 -3.49 -12.69 -15.03
N GLU A 16 -2.22 -12.65 -15.42
CA GLU A 16 -1.20 -13.62 -15.08
C GLU A 16 0.19 -12.99 -15.02
N GLY A 17 1.13 -13.64 -14.33
CA GLY A 17 2.53 -13.22 -14.25
C GLY A 17 3.48 -14.39 -14.03
N THR A 18 4.76 -14.17 -14.30
CA THR A 18 5.82 -15.15 -14.04
C THR A 18 6.39 -14.90 -12.65
N LEU A 19 6.43 -15.92 -11.81
CA LEU A 19 7.10 -15.82 -10.52
C LEU A 19 8.61 -15.98 -10.73
N ALA A 20 9.31 -14.88 -11.00
CA ALA A 20 10.71 -14.90 -11.43
C ALA A 20 11.64 -15.44 -10.35
N LYS A 21 11.48 -15.01 -9.10
CA LYS A 21 12.39 -15.38 -8.01
C LYS A 21 11.77 -15.26 -6.63
N TRP A 22 12.00 -16.23 -5.75
CA TRP A 22 11.71 -16.08 -4.32
C TRP A 22 12.90 -15.42 -3.61
N LEU A 23 12.60 -14.45 -2.74
CA LEU A 23 13.57 -13.78 -1.86
C LEU A 23 13.48 -14.26 -0.41
N VAL A 24 12.50 -15.12 -0.11
CA VAL A 24 12.29 -15.81 1.17
C VAL A 24 12.25 -17.32 0.97
N LYS A 25 12.42 -18.08 2.06
CA LYS A 25 12.34 -19.54 2.09
C LYS A 25 11.28 -20.02 3.07
N GLU A 26 10.87 -21.28 2.93
CA GLU A 26 10.06 -21.93 3.96
C GLU A 26 10.76 -21.91 5.32
N GLY A 27 10.02 -21.53 6.36
CA GLY A 27 10.55 -21.30 7.70
C GLY A 27 11.07 -19.88 7.96
N ASP A 28 11.16 -19.01 6.96
CA ASP A 28 11.53 -17.62 7.19
C ASP A 28 10.39 -16.84 7.86
N VAL A 29 10.77 -16.05 8.88
CA VAL A 29 9.87 -15.07 9.50
C VAL A 29 9.82 -13.82 8.61
N VAL A 30 8.61 -13.48 8.17
CA VAL A 30 8.30 -12.34 7.33
C VAL A 30 7.47 -11.32 8.10
N LYS A 31 7.78 -10.04 7.93
CA LYS A 31 7.03 -8.91 8.48
C LYS A 31 6.29 -8.19 7.36
N SER A 32 5.27 -7.41 7.72
CA SER A 32 4.62 -6.51 6.78
C SER A 32 5.66 -5.54 6.24
N GLY A 33 5.71 -5.38 4.91
CA GLY A 33 6.73 -4.58 4.25
C GLY A 33 7.98 -5.34 3.80
N ASP A 34 8.15 -6.62 4.17
CA ASP A 34 9.25 -7.42 3.65
C ASP A 34 8.97 -7.87 2.21
N ILE A 35 10.01 -7.85 1.37
CA ILE A 35 9.90 -8.32 -0.02
C ILE A 35 10.00 -9.85 -0.03
N LEU A 36 8.97 -10.50 -0.58
CA LEU A 36 8.82 -11.95 -0.65
C LEU A 36 9.39 -12.53 -1.94
N ALA A 37 9.09 -11.90 -3.08
CA ALA A 37 9.43 -12.42 -4.40
C ALA A 37 9.58 -11.30 -5.44
N GLU A 38 10.20 -11.62 -6.57
CA GLU A 38 10.17 -10.83 -7.80
C GLU A 38 9.17 -11.48 -8.77
N ILE A 39 8.20 -10.71 -9.24
CA ILE A 39 7.17 -11.12 -10.20
C ILE A 39 7.43 -10.37 -11.50
N GLU A 40 7.63 -11.11 -12.58
CA GLU A 40 7.77 -10.57 -13.92
C GLU A 40 6.42 -10.50 -14.61
N THR A 41 6.15 -9.33 -15.18
CA THR A 41 4.96 -9.04 -15.99
C THR A 41 5.39 -8.67 -17.40
N ASP A 42 4.43 -8.51 -18.31
CA ASP A 42 4.68 -8.03 -19.67
C ASP A 42 5.27 -6.61 -19.72
N LYS A 43 5.18 -5.84 -18.63
CA LYS A 43 5.68 -4.47 -18.52
C LYS A 43 7.00 -4.34 -17.77
N ALA A 44 7.15 -5.07 -16.67
CA ALA A 44 8.25 -4.91 -15.74
C ALA A 44 8.36 -6.09 -14.77
N THR A 45 9.55 -6.26 -14.21
CA THR A 45 9.76 -7.07 -13.00
C THR A 45 9.49 -6.20 -11.78
N MET A 46 8.57 -6.66 -10.93
CA MET A 46 8.10 -5.94 -9.75
C MET A 46 8.30 -6.78 -8.49
N GLU A 47 8.55 -6.12 -7.37
CA GLU A 47 8.75 -6.78 -6.08
C GLU A 47 7.41 -7.00 -5.38
N PHE A 48 7.17 -8.23 -4.93
CA PHE A 48 6.01 -8.60 -4.14
C PHE A 48 6.30 -8.37 -2.65
N GLU A 49 5.66 -7.36 -2.08
CA GLU A 49 5.74 -7.02 -0.67
C GLU A 49 4.72 -7.80 0.17
N SER A 50 5.15 -8.33 1.32
CA SER A 50 4.26 -8.98 2.29
C SER A 50 3.33 -7.96 2.94
N ILE A 51 2.04 -8.25 2.91
CA ILE A 51 1.03 -7.52 3.68
C ILE A 51 0.87 -8.15 5.07
N ASP A 52 1.05 -9.46 5.16
CA ASP A 52 0.85 -10.24 6.37
C ASP A 52 2.18 -10.48 7.11
N GLU A 53 2.10 -10.66 8.43
CA GLU A 53 3.23 -11.04 9.28
C GLU A 53 3.11 -12.52 9.68
N GLY A 54 4.22 -13.24 9.74
CA GLY A 54 4.23 -14.62 10.20
C GLY A 54 5.42 -15.44 9.68
N THR A 55 5.31 -16.76 9.74
CA THR A 55 6.35 -17.66 9.19
C THR A 55 5.84 -18.33 7.92
N ILE A 56 6.63 -18.29 6.84
CA ILE A 56 6.32 -18.98 5.57
C ILE A 56 6.25 -20.48 5.85
N THR A 57 5.06 -21.08 5.73
CA THR A 57 4.86 -22.51 6.01
C THR A 57 5.09 -23.39 4.78
N SER A 58 4.68 -22.92 3.60
CA SER A 58 4.93 -23.64 2.35
C SER A 58 4.94 -22.71 1.15
N ILE A 59 5.87 -22.92 0.23
CA ILE A 59 5.89 -22.29 -1.10
C ILE A 59 5.24 -23.28 -2.08
N LEU A 60 4.10 -22.89 -2.64
CA LEU A 60 3.29 -23.77 -3.51
C LEU A 60 3.61 -23.60 -4.99
N VAL A 61 4.20 -22.46 -5.37
CA VAL A 61 4.62 -22.16 -6.74
C VAL A 61 6.13 -21.96 -6.76
N ALA A 62 6.82 -22.75 -7.58
CA ALA A 62 8.28 -22.69 -7.69
C ALA A 62 8.74 -21.42 -8.43
N GLU A 63 9.97 -20.96 -8.14
CA GLU A 63 10.61 -19.90 -8.92
C GLU A 63 10.75 -20.30 -10.40
N GLY A 64 10.63 -19.32 -11.29
CA GLY A 64 10.60 -19.52 -12.74
C GLY A 64 9.29 -20.10 -13.29
N THR A 65 8.23 -20.20 -12.48
CA THR A 65 6.92 -20.65 -12.99
C THR A 65 6.25 -19.54 -13.80
N ASP A 66 6.00 -19.82 -15.08
CA ASP A 66 5.31 -18.92 -16.00
C ASP A 66 3.78 -19.00 -15.88
N ASN A 67 3.10 -17.90 -16.28
CA ASN A 67 1.65 -17.81 -16.43
C ASN A 67 0.86 -18.16 -15.16
N VAL A 68 1.35 -17.73 -13.99
CA VAL A 68 0.62 -17.89 -12.73
C VAL A 68 -0.51 -16.86 -12.69
N LYS A 69 -1.75 -17.34 -12.66
CA LYS A 69 -2.94 -16.48 -12.68
C LYS A 69 -3.07 -15.68 -11.39
N VAL A 70 -3.50 -14.42 -11.51
CA VAL A 70 -3.87 -13.57 -10.39
C VAL A 70 -4.91 -14.29 -9.51
N GLY A 71 -4.70 -14.21 -8.19
CA GLY A 71 -5.55 -14.88 -7.19
C GLY A 71 -5.19 -16.34 -6.88
N THR A 72 -4.26 -16.95 -7.63
CA THR A 72 -3.75 -18.29 -7.33
C THR A 72 -2.95 -18.27 -6.03
N VAL A 73 -3.14 -19.24 -5.13
CA VAL A 73 -2.35 -19.35 -3.90
C VAL A 73 -0.92 -19.75 -4.26
N ILE A 74 0.05 -18.88 -3.94
CA ILE A 74 1.47 -19.05 -4.24
C ILE A 74 2.29 -19.47 -3.02
N ALA A 75 1.83 -19.12 -1.81
CA ALA A 75 2.45 -19.55 -0.56
C ALA A 75 1.43 -19.54 0.60
N THR A 76 1.79 -20.13 1.74
CA THR A 76 1.03 -19.99 2.99
C THR A 76 1.92 -19.44 4.10
N ILE A 77 1.34 -18.61 4.97
CA ILE A 77 1.96 -18.05 6.18
C ILE A 77 1.20 -18.56 7.42
N SER A 78 1.92 -18.90 8.48
CA SER A 78 1.35 -19.08 9.83
C SER A 78 1.44 -17.78 10.63
N GLY A 79 0.33 -17.32 11.21
CA GLY A 79 0.33 -16.17 12.12
C GLY A 79 1.09 -16.45 13.43
N GLU A 80 1.58 -15.40 14.11
CA GLU A 80 2.33 -15.52 15.36
C GLU A 80 1.58 -16.37 16.42
N GLY A 81 2.18 -17.48 16.84
CA GLY A 81 1.73 -18.26 18.02
C GLY A 81 1.46 -19.76 17.82
N GLU A 82 1.65 -20.35 16.64
CA GLU A 82 1.49 -21.81 16.44
C GLU A 82 2.82 -22.44 16.00
N ASP A 83 3.43 -23.21 16.91
CA ASP A 83 4.55 -24.11 16.63
C ASP A 83 4.14 -25.12 15.54
N ALA A 84 4.99 -25.24 14.51
CA ALA A 84 4.80 -26.17 13.41
C ALA A 84 4.97 -27.63 13.89
N SER A 85 3.85 -28.34 14.08
CA SER A 85 3.85 -29.80 14.11
C SER A 85 2.49 -30.39 13.72
N SER A 86 2.35 -30.72 12.43
CA SER A 86 1.99 -32.07 11.98
C SER A 86 1.93 -32.11 10.44
N PRO A 87 2.76 -32.93 9.76
CA PRO A 87 2.63 -33.13 8.32
C PRO A 87 1.46 -34.10 8.04
N THR A 88 0.50 -33.64 7.24
CA THR A 88 -0.47 -34.54 6.60
C THR A 88 0.16 -35.07 5.31
N PRO A 89 0.15 -36.40 5.05
CA PRO A 89 0.95 -37.00 3.99
C PRO A 89 0.35 -36.77 2.59
N ALA A 90 1.22 -36.38 1.65
CA ALA A 90 0.93 -36.34 0.21
C ALA A 90 0.82 -37.77 -0.38
N PRO A 91 -0.04 -38.02 -1.39
CA PRO A 91 -0.07 -39.28 -2.12
C PRO A 91 1.14 -39.43 -3.07
N ALA A 92 1.69 -40.64 -3.14
CA ALA A 92 2.90 -41.02 -3.86
C ALA A 92 2.81 -40.96 -5.40
N PRO A 93 3.94 -40.72 -6.12
CA PRO A 93 4.04 -40.72 -7.57
C PRO A 93 4.37 -42.11 -8.17
N ALA A 94 4.08 -42.30 -9.45
CA ALA A 94 4.51 -43.44 -10.27
C ALA A 94 4.74 -42.99 -11.74
N PRO A 95 5.51 -43.72 -12.58
CA PRO A 95 6.97 -43.77 -12.62
C PRO A 95 7.59 -43.29 -13.94
N ALA A 96 8.91 -43.09 -13.91
CA ALA A 96 9.79 -42.53 -14.94
C ALA A 96 10.04 -43.41 -16.19
N ALA A 97 10.50 -42.76 -17.27
CA ALA A 97 11.16 -43.38 -18.43
C ALA A 97 12.58 -42.78 -18.62
N GLU A 98 13.60 -43.65 -18.61
CA GLU A 98 15.01 -43.46 -19.03
C GLU A 98 15.09 -43.41 -20.59
N ALA A 99 16.07 -42.90 -21.35
CA ALA A 99 17.47 -42.41 -21.26
C ALA A 99 17.81 -41.79 -22.67
N PRO A 100 19.03 -41.30 -23.05
CA PRO A 100 20.35 -41.45 -22.41
C PRO A 100 21.21 -40.18 -22.26
N ALA A 101 22.28 -40.37 -21.48
CA ALA A 101 23.35 -39.45 -21.14
C ALA A 101 24.34 -39.17 -22.29
N GLN A 102 24.91 -37.96 -22.28
CA GLN A 102 26.24 -37.67 -22.83
C GLN A 102 27.06 -36.86 -21.82
N GLU A 103 28.28 -37.32 -21.59
CA GLU A 103 29.32 -36.71 -20.74
C GLU A 103 29.87 -35.43 -21.38
N GLN A 104 30.01 -34.36 -20.59
CA GLN A 104 31.06 -33.37 -20.83
C GLN A 104 31.55 -32.71 -19.54
N LYS A 105 32.76 -33.14 -19.15
CA LYS A 105 33.86 -32.43 -18.49
C LYS A 105 33.55 -31.28 -17.51
N ALA A 106 33.89 -31.55 -16.25
CA ALA A 106 34.02 -30.59 -15.16
C ALA A 106 34.96 -29.42 -15.51
N ALA A 107 34.44 -28.21 -15.30
CA ALA A 107 35.22 -27.03 -14.98
C ALA A 107 34.74 -26.55 -13.60
N GLU A 108 35.66 -26.45 -12.65
CA GLU A 108 35.43 -25.84 -11.35
C GLU A 108 34.94 -24.40 -11.55
N SER A 109 33.70 -24.11 -11.13
CA SER A 109 33.28 -22.73 -10.86
C SER A 109 32.81 -22.65 -9.43
N GLU A 110 33.40 -21.70 -8.71
CA GLU A 110 33.13 -21.32 -7.34
C GLU A 110 31.64 -21.24 -7.05
N THR A 111 31.25 -21.78 -5.90
CA THR A 111 29.89 -21.75 -5.37
C THR A 111 29.44 -20.29 -5.25
N PRO A 112 28.35 -19.85 -5.90
CA PRO A 112 27.80 -18.54 -5.61
C PRO A 112 27.23 -18.56 -4.20
N GLU A 113 27.83 -17.74 -3.33
CA GLU A 113 27.34 -17.43 -1.99
C GLU A 113 25.86 -17.02 -2.08
N ALA A 114 25.03 -17.56 -1.19
CA ALA A 114 23.59 -17.29 -1.14
C ALA A 114 23.34 -15.76 -1.13
N PRO A 115 22.36 -15.25 -1.91
CA PRO A 115 22.11 -13.82 -1.94
C PRO A 115 21.65 -13.36 -0.56
N LYS A 116 22.42 -12.45 0.04
CA LYS A 116 22.02 -11.70 1.24
C LYS A 116 20.69 -11.00 0.93
N LYS A 117 19.77 -11.00 1.91
CA LYS A 117 18.49 -10.26 1.86
C LYS A 117 18.73 -8.92 1.17
N ALA A 118 18.04 -8.68 0.05
CA ALA A 118 18.11 -7.41 -0.64
C ALA A 118 17.54 -6.35 0.30
N ASP A 119 18.42 -5.59 0.94
CA ASP A 119 18.05 -4.51 1.83
C ASP A 119 17.51 -3.39 0.96
N SER A 120 16.21 -3.09 1.06
CA SER A 120 15.70 -1.82 0.55
C SER A 120 16.49 -0.72 1.27
N GLY A 121 16.99 0.28 0.54
CA GLY A 121 17.82 1.35 1.13
C GLY A 121 17.14 2.12 2.28
N THR A 122 15.85 1.87 2.53
CA THR A 122 15.07 2.37 3.67
C THR A 122 15.33 1.60 4.98
N LYS A 123 15.69 0.31 4.95
CA LYS A 123 16.04 -0.45 6.17
C LYS A 123 17.28 0.09 6.88
N GLN A 124 18.25 0.60 6.12
CA GLN A 124 19.48 1.18 6.67
C GLN A 124 19.25 2.53 7.39
N LEU A 125 18.10 3.17 7.17
CA LEU A 125 17.66 4.41 7.84
C LEU A 125 16.70 4.16 9.01
N ALA A 126 16.08 2.97 9.08
CA ALA A 126 15.28 2.55 10.21
C ALA A 126 16.22 2.14 11.35
N SER A 127 16.52 3.07 12.26
CA SER A 127 17.20 2.69 13.49
C SER A 127 16.31 1.71 14.27
N ASP A 128 16.84 0.56 14.71
CA ASP A 128 16.20 -0.37 15.66
C ASP A 128 15.85 0.27 17.03
N LYS A 129 16.09 1.57 17.18
CA LYS A 129 15.62 2.32 18.33
C LYS A 129 14.12 2.54 18.17
N SER A 130 13.35 1.77 18.93
CA SER A 130 12.04 2.18 19.44
C SER A 130 12.18 3.59 20.01
N ALA A 131 11.84 4.60 19.20
CA ALA A 131 11.70 5.96 19.68
C ALA A 131 10.41 5.96 20.51
N SER A 132 10.55 5.71 21.82
CA SER A 132 9.47 5.93 22.78
C SER A 132 9.32 7.43 22.98
N VAL A 133 8.66 8.08 22.02
CA VAL A 133 8.16 9.44 22.23
C VAL A 133 6.92 9.28 23.12
N SER A 134 7.08 9.50 24.43
CA SER A 134 5.92 9.52 25.33
C SER A 134 5.19 10.84 25.13
N ASP A 135 4.01 10.80 24.51
CA ASP A 135 3.12 11.95 24.47
C ASP A 135 2.44 12.11 25.85
N PRO A 136 2.70 13.21 26.58
CA PRO A 136 2.10 13.45 27.89
C PRO A 136 0.57 13.63 27.83
N ALA A 137 -0.03 13.80 26.64
CA ALA A 137 -1.49 13.82 26.46
C ALA A 137 -2.12 12.43 26.50
N ILE A 138 -1.35 11.35 26.32
CA ILE A 138 -1.85 9.97 26.39
C ILE A 138 -1.93 9.54 27.86
N PRO A 139 -3.12 9.19 28.38
CA PRO A 139 -3.26 8.74 29.76
C PRO A 139 -2.35 7.54 30.08
N GLU A 140 -1.78 7.54 31.28
CA GLU A 140 -0.95 6.44 31.76
C GLU A 140 -1.76 5.13 31.76
N GLY A 141 -1.17 4.07 31.18
CA GLY A 141 -1.83 2.78 31.04
C GLY A 141 -2.71 2.61 29.80
N THR A 142 -2.70 3.56 28.85
CA THR A 142 -3.34 3.37 27.55
C THR A 142 -2.67 2.20 26.81
N GLU A 143 -3.46 1.19 26.45
CA GLU A 143 -2.99 0.04 25.69
C GLU A 143 -2.66 0.47 24.25
N MET A 144 -1.43 0.22 23.80
CA MET A 144 -0.99 0.51 22.44
C MET A 144 -1.07 -0.75 21.59
N VAL A 145 -1.73 -0.64 20.44
CA VAL A 145 -1.84 -1.73 19.46
C VAL A 145 -0.84 -1.49 18.33
N LYS A 146 -0.05 -2.51 17.99
CA LYS A 146 0.83 -2.48 16.83
C LYS A 146 -0.03 -2.48 15.56
N THR A 147 0.19 -1.51 14.69
CA THR A 147 -0.51 -1.41 13.40
C THR A 147 0.41 -0.80 12.35
N THR A 148 0.12 -1.07 11.07
CA THR A 148 0.83 -0.45 9.96
C THR A 148 0.26 0.95 9.66
N VAL A 149 1.06 1.82 9.04
CA VAL A 149 0.57 3.13 8.54
C VAL A 149 -0.58 2.95 7.53
N ARG A 150 -0.51 1.89 6.71
CA ARG A 150 -1.56 1.51 5.75
C ARG A 150 -2.90 1.30 6.46
N GLU A 151 -2.92 0.44 7.47
CA GLU A 151 -4.13 0.14 8.26
C GLU A 151 -4.60 1.34 9.07
N ALA A 152 -3.69 2.09 9.67
CA ALA A 152 -4.01 3.32 10.41
C ALA A 152 -4.76 4.34 9.56
N LEU A 153 -4.30 4.57 8.32
CA LEU A 153 -4.96 5.45 7.36
C LEU A 153 -6.31 4.89 6.88
N ARG A 154 -6.40 3.58 6.62
CA ARG A 154 -7.66 2.90 6.27
C ARG A 154 -8.69 3.08 7.39
N ASP A 155 -8.30 2.75 8.61
CA ASP A 155 -9.18 2.77 9.78
C ASP A 155 -9.60 4.21 10.13
N ALA A 156 -8.71 5.19 9.97
CA ALA A 156 -9.07 6.60 10.06
C ALA A 156 -10.22 6.95 9.11
N MET A 157 -10.12 6.58 7.82
CA MET A 157 -11.18 6.83 6.84
C MET A 157 -12.47 6.08 7.19
N ALA A 158 -12.38 4.78 7.48
CA ALA A 158 -13.54 3.95 7.81
C ALA A 158 -14.30 4.49 9.03
N GLU A 159 -13.59 4.84 10.10
CA GLU A 159 -14.21 5.40 11.31
C GLU A 159 -14.93 6.72 11.04
N GLU A 160 -14.35 7.62 10.23
CA GLU A 160 -15.01 8.88 9.89
C GLU A 160 -16.18 8.65 8.91
N MET A 161 -16.03 7.76 7.93
CA MET A 161 -17.10 7.41 6.98
C MET A 161 -18.32 6.77 7.67
N ARG A 162 -18.12 6.01 8.76
CA ARG A 162 -19.21 5.51 9.62
C ARG A 162 -19.89 6.64 10.41
N ALA A 163 -19.13 7.66 10.79
CA ALA A 163 -19.63 8.75 11.62
C ALA A 163 -20.40 9.81 10.81
N ASP A 164 -20.08 9.99 9.53
CA ASP A 164 -20.69 11.01 8.69
C ASP A 164 -20.90 10.51 7.24
N ASP A 165 -22.18 10.45 6.84
CA ASP A 165 -22.60 10.00 5.52
C ASP A 165 -22.15 10.89 4.36
N ARG A 166 -21.68 12.11 4.68
CA ARG A 166 -21.16 13.07 3.69
C ARG A 166 -19.73 12.76 3.25
N ILE A 167 -19.01 11.90 3.97
CA ILE A 167 -17.59 11.63 3.72
C ILE A 167 -17.44 10.51 2.70
N PHE A 168 -16.76 10.73 1.60
CA PHE A 168 -16.52 9.67 0.62
C PHE A 168 -15.10 9.75 0.09
N VAL A 169 -14.56 8.63 -0.36
CA VAL A 169 -13.26 8.58 -1.02
C VAL A 169 -13.46 8.48 -2.53
N MET A 170 -12.68 9.26 -3.28
CA MET A 170 -12.63 9.18 -4.73
C MET A 170 -11.19 9.32 -5.21
N GLY A 171 -10.86 8.62 -6.28
CA GLY A 171 -9.53 8.65 -6.87
C GLY A 171 -9.33 7.51 -7.84
N GLU A 172 -8.13 7.41 -8.36
CA GLU A 172 -7.75 6.32 -9.24
C GLU A 172 -7.59 5.05 -8.41
N GLU A 173 -8.29 3.99 -8.82
CA GLU A 173 -8.08 2.64 -8.29
C GLU A 173 -8.37 2.48 -6.79
N VAL A 174 -9.05 3.45 -6.17
CA VAL A 174 -9.38 3.43 -4.73
C VAL A 174 -10.45 2.40 -4.37
N ALA A 175 -11.27 1.96 -5.33
CA ALA A 175 -12.39 1.06 -5.08
C ALA A 175 -12.03 -0.40 -5.41
N GLU A 176 -12.14 -0.81 -6.67
CA GLU A 176 -12.00 -2.22 -7.06
C GLU A 176 -10.59 -2.76 -6.82
N TYR A 177 -9.58 -1.92 -7.07
CA TYR A 177 -8.18 -2.26 -6.80
C TYR A 177 -7.75 -1.96 -5.36
N GLN A 178 -8.64 -1.43 -4.52
CA GLN A 178 -8.41 -1.19 -3.10
C GLN A 178 -7.25 -0.23 -2.80
N GLY A 179 -6.90 0.63 -3.77
CA GLY A 179 -5.82 1.60 -3.71
C GLY A 179 -4.44 0.99 -4.04
N ALA A 180 -3.58 1.79 -4.66
CA ALA A 180 -2.24 1.36 -5.09
C ALA A 180 -1.38 0.81 -3.94
N TYR A 181 -1.55 1.37 -2.74
CA TYR A 181 -0.87 0.96 -1.51
C TYR A 181 -1.79 0.22 -0.54
N LYS A 182 -2.96 -0.25 -1.00
CA LYS A 182 -3.95 -1.00 -0.21
C LYS A 182 -4.51 -0.23 1.00
N VAL A 183 -4.51 1.11 0.94
CA VAL A 183 -5.01 1.95 2.03
C VAL A 183 -6.54 2.03 2.06
N THR A 184 -7.22 1.70 0.97
CA THR A 184 -8.69 1.67 0.90
C THR A 184 -9.24 0.23 0.87
N GLN A 185 -8.43 -0.75 1.25
CA GLN A 185 -8.83 -2.16 1.35
C GLN A 185 -10.08 -2.35 2.19
N GLY A 186 -11.06 -3.08 1.65
CA GLY A 186 -12.31 -3.41 2.33
C GLY A 186 -13.35 -2.28 2.36
N LEU A 187 -12.99 -1.06 1.95
CA LEU A 187 -13.90 0.09 2.07
C LEU A 187 -15.04 0.02 1.04
N LEU A 188 -14.78 -0.50 -0.16
CA LEU A 188 -15.82 -0.63 -1.18
C LEU A 188 -16.90 -1.61 -0.72
N GLU A 189 -16.48 -2.74 -0.16
CA GLU A 189 -17.37 -3.77 0.37
C GLU A 189 -18.20 -3.23 1.56
N GLU A 190 -17.60 -2.39 2.40
CA GLU A 190 -18.27 -1.81 3.56
C GLU A 190 -19.25 -0.67 3.20
N PHE A 191 -18.80 0.31 2.39
CA PHE A 191 -19.54 1.56 2.16
C PHE A 191 -20.23 1.65 0.79
N GLY A 192 -19.88 0.76 -0.13
CA GLY A 192 -20.46 0.67 -1.47
C GLY A 192 -19.98 1.74 -2.46
N ALA A 193 -20.31 1.52 -3.73
CA ALA A 193 -19.82 2.31 -4.88
C ALA A 193 -20.27 3.79 -4.91
N LYS A 194 -21.12 4.23 -3.98
CA LYS A 194 -21.48 5.65 -3.81
C LYS A 194 -20.53 6.41 -2.89
N ARG A 195 -19.72 5.69 -2.11
CA ARG A 195 -18.87 6.23 -1.04
C ARG A 195 -17.39 5.91 -1.25
N VAL A 196 -17.10 4.92 -2.10
CA VAL A 196 -15.76 4.57 -2.57
C VAL A 196 -15.82 4.53 -4.09
N ILE A 197 -15.22 5.52 -4.75
CA ILE A 197 -15.48 5.84 -6.16
C ILE A 197 -14.19 5.83 -6.96
N ASP A 198 -14.06 4.86 -7.88
CA ASP A 198 -13.02 4.89 -8.90
C ASP A 198 -13.29 6.01 -9.91
N THR A 199 -12.23 6.72 -10.28
CA THR A 199 -12.27 7.82 -11.23
C THR A 199 -11.44 7.53 -12.48
N PRO A 200 -11.75 8.14 -13.64
CA PRO A 200 -10.83 8.15 -14.76
C PRO A 200 -9.48 8.78 -14.38
N ILE A 201 -8.42 8.43 -15.12
CA ILE A 201 -7.05 8.95 -14.98
C ILE A 201 -7.03 10.42 -15.42
N THR A 202 -7.53 11.30 -14.56
CA THR A 202 -7.57 12.75 -14.75
C THR A 202 -7.68 13.47 -13.41
N GLU A 203 -6.52 13.80 -12.85
CA GLU A 203 -6.37 14.48 -11.56
C GLU A 203 -7.14 15.79 -11.54
N TYR A 204 -7.06 16.55 -12.63
CA TYR A 204 -7.83 17.79 -12.78
C TYR A 204 -9.34 17.53 -12.66
N GLY A 205 -9.85 16.51 -13.36
CA GLY A 205 -11.29 16.22 -13.37
C GLY A 205 -11.80 15.79 -12.00
N PHE A 206 -11.18 14.77 -11.39
CA PHE A 206 -11.69 14.26 -10.11
C PHE A 206 -11.43 15.23 -8.95
N ALA A 207 -10.33 15.98 -8.95
CA ALA A 207 -10.11 17.01 -7.94
C ALA A 207 -11.12 18.17 -8.08
N GLY A 208 -11.51 18.52 -9.31
CA GLY A 208 -12.56 19.51 -9.57
C GLY A 208 -13.93 19.06 -9.07
N ILE A 209 -14.29 17.80 -9.34
CA ILE A 209 -15.53 17.18 -8.80
C ILE A 209 -15.50 17.17 -7.27
N GLY A 210 -14.40 16.72 -6.66
CA GLY A 210 -14.23 16.72 -5.21
C GLY A 210 -14.36 18.13 -4.63
N THR A 211 -13.70 19.11 -5.22
CA THR A 211 -13.75 20.51 -4.79
C THR A 211 -15.18 21.07 -4.86
N GLY A 212 -15.89 20.82 -5.96
CA GLY A 212 -17.29 21.23 -6.11
C GLY A 212 -18.22 20.51 -5.13
N ALA A 213 -17.99 19.22 -4.88
CA ALA A 213 -18.73 18.43 -3.90
C ALA A 213 -18.54 18.96 -2.47
N ALA A 214 -17.31 19.34 -2.11
CA ALA A 214 -16.99 19.96 -0.82
C ALA A 214 -17.74 21.28 -0.62
N MET A 215 -17.73 22.16 -1.63
CA MET A 215 -18.50 23.41 -1.62
C MET A 215 -20.02 23.16 -1.57
N GLY A 216 -20.48 22.05 -2.13
CA GLY A 216 -21.86 21.58 -2.07
C GLY A 216 -22.27 20.94 -0.74
N GLY A 217 -21.37 20.86 0.25
CA GLY A 217 -21.64 20.37 1.59
C GLY A 217 -21.28 18.89 1.84
N LEU A 218 -20.63 18.23 0.88
CA LEU A 218 -20.02 16.91 1.10
C LEU A 218 -18.61 17.06 1.68
N ARG A 219 -17.96 15.93 2.02
CA ARG A 219 -16.63 15.90 2.64
C ARG A 219 -15.70 14.90 1.91
N PRO A 220 -15.28 15.22 0.68
CA PRO A 220 -14.48 14.32 -0.12
C PRO A 220 -13.08 14.10 0.42
N ILE A 221 -12.63 12.87 0.33
CA ILE A 221 -11.24 12.45 0.44
C ILE A 221 -10.78 12.11 -0.98
N VAL A 222 -10.01 13.01 -1.58
CA VAL A 222 -9.44 12.84 -2.92
C VAL A 222 -8.07 12.17 -2.78
N GLU A 223 -7.95 10.95 -3.32
CA GLU A 223 -6.69 10.21 -3.34
C GLU A 223 -6.03 10.26 -4.72
N PHE A 224 -4.76 10.64 -4.73
CA PHE A 224 -3.87 10.51 -5.88
C PHE A 224 -3.02 9.24 -5.72
N MET A 225 -2.80 8.51 -6.82
CA MET A 225 -1.91 7.33 -6.83
C MET A 225 -0.52 7.67 -6.27
N THR A 226 0.01 8.82 -6.66
CA THR A 226 1.11 9.51 -6.01
C THR A 226 0.80 10.99 -5.92
N PHE A 227 1.17 11.63 -4.80
CA PHE A 227 0.99 13.08 -4.66
C PHE A 227 1.83 13.88 -5.66
N ASN A 228 2.76 13.23 -6.37
CA ASN A 228 3.47 13.87 -7.48
C ASN A 228 2.51 14.30 -8.60
N PHE A 229 1.43 13.53 -8.82
CA PHE A 229 0.44 13.82 -9.85
C PHE A 229 -0.60 14.86 -9.42
N ALA A 230 -0.61 15.27 -8.14
CA ALA A 230 -1.43 16.39 -7.66
C ALA A 230 -1.13 17.70 -8.41
N MET A 231 0.04 17.82 -9.06
CA MET A 231 0.39 18.92 -9.95
C MET A 231 -0.53 19.04 -11.18
N GLN A 232 -1.14 17.94 -11.65
CA GLN A 232 -2.15 17.98 -12.70
C GLN A 232 -3.47 18.58 -12.21
N ALA A 233 -3.74 18.54 -10.89
CA ALA A 233 -4.91 19.12 -10.22
C ALA A 233 -4.63 20.48 -9.55
N ILE A 234 -3.48 21.09 -9.81
CA ILE A 234 -2.96 22.25 -9.08
C ILE A 234 -3.95 23.41 -8.98
N ASP A 235 -4.72 23.69 -10.03
CA ASP A 235 -5.68 24.80 -10.04
C ASP A 235 -6.83 24.58 -9.05
N HIS A 236 -7.34 23.35 -8.94
CA HIS A 236 -8.38 23.02 -7.96
C HIS A 236 -7.85 23.00 -6.54
N ILE A 237 -6.62 22.52 -6.32
CA ILE A 237 -6.00 22.53 -4.99
C ILE A 237 -5.70 23.99 -4.56
N VAL A 238 -5.05 24.77 -5.42
CA VAL A 238 -4.48 26.08 -5.07
C VAL A 238 -5.48 27.21 -5.25
N ASN A 239 -6.17 27.31 -6.38
CA ASN A 239 -7.02 28.46 -6.69
C ASN A 239 -8.47 28.25 -6.28
N SER A 240 -8.95 27.00 -6.31
CA SER A 240 -10.31 26.69 -5.87
C SER A 240 -10.36 26.41 -4.36
N ALA A 241 -9.88 25.26 -3.89
CA ALA A 241 -10.02 24.83 -2.51
C ALA A 241 -9.37 25.81 -1.52
N ALA A 242 -8.08 26.11 -1.68
CA ALA A 242 -7.34 26.93 -0.71
C ALA A 242 -7.84 28.38 -0.59
N LYS A 243 -8.42 28.96 -1.65
CA LYS A 243 -8.80 30.39 -1.67
C LYS A 243 -10.27 30.64 -1.35
N THR A 244 -11.12 29.62 -1.48
CA THR A 244 -12.58 29.80 -1.45
C THR A 244 -13.07 30.48 -0.17
N ASN A 245 -12.56 30.06 1.00
CA ASN A 245 -12.94 30.66 2.28
C ASN A 245 -12.62 32.16 2.32
N TYR A 246 -11.42 32.54 1.86
CA TYR A 246 -10.99 33.93 1.83
C TYR A 246 -11.75 34.76 0.77
N MET A 247 -11.84 34.24 -0.46
CA MET A 247 -12.47 34.94 -1.59
C MET A 247 -13.98 35.15 -1.40
N SER A 248 -14.64 34.23 -0.69
CA SER A 248 -16.05 34.36 -0.35
C SER A 248 -16.30 35.22 0.90
N GLY A 249 -15.27 35.77 1.54
CA GLY A 249 -15.41 36.50 2.81
C GLY A 249 -15.96 35.63 3.94
N GLY A 250 -15.67 34.32 3.92
CA GLY A 250 -16.14 33.35 4.91
C GLY A 250 -17.53 32.76 4.63
N GLN A 251 -18.15 33.08 3.49
CA GLN A 251 -19.49 32.60 3.16
C GLN A 251 -19.52 31.16 2.62
N MET A 252 -18.41 30.70 2.04
CA MET A 252 -18.28 29.37 1.46
C MET A 252 -16.98 28.73 1.92
N ARG A 253 -17.05 27.50 2.40
CA ARG A 253 -15.90 26.68 2.80
C ARG A 253 -15.70 25.53 1.82
N CYS A 254 -14.54 24.89 1.89
CA CYS A 254 -14.21 23.75 1.03
C CYS A 254 -13.59 22.62 1.88
N PRO A 255 -14.37 21.92 2.71
CA PRO A 255 -13.87 20.84 3.56
C PRO A 255 -13.49 19.62 2.70
N ILE A 256 -12.22 19.55 2.28
CA ILE A 256 -11.68 18.52 1.39
C ILE A 256 -10.31 18.06 1.86
N VAL A 257 -10.07 16.75 1.79
CA VAL A 257 -8.73 16.17 2.02
C VAL A 257 -8.16 15.70 0.69
N PHE A 258 -7.01 16.26 0.31
CA PHE A 258 -6.18 15.73 -0.76
C PHE A 258 -5.08 14.85 -0.15
N ARG A 259 -4.98 13.59 -0.56
CA ARG A 259 -4.01 12.63 -0.01
C ARG A 259 -3.33 11.81 -1.10
N GLY A 260 -2.17 11.28 -0.76
CA GLY A 260 -1.38 10.40 -1.62
C GLY A 260 0.04 10.25 -1.05
N PRO A 261 0.77 9.20 -1.43
CA PRO A 261 2.16 9.03 -1.04
C PRO A 261 3.02 10.16 -1.64
N ASN A 262 3.94 10.70 -0.85
CA ASN A 262 4.76 11.85 -1.21
C ASN A 262 6.19 11.66 -0.70
N GLY A 263 7.18 12.06 -1.49
CA GLY A 263 8.59 11.77 -1.24
C GLY A 263 9.07 10.46 -1.86
N ALA A 264 10.29 10.06 -1.51
CA ALA A 264 10.97 8.93 -2.15
C ALA A 264 10.37 7.57 -1.73
N ALA A 265 10.15 6.71 -2.72
CA ALA A 265 9.86 5.29 -2.52
C ALA A 265 10.88 4.41 -3.28
N SER A 266 10.93 3.12 -2.95
CA SER A 266 11.87 2.20 -3.59
C SER A 266 11.56 2.05 -5.08
N ARG A 267 12.55 2.30 -5.95
CA ARG A 267 12.51 1.98 -7.39
C ARG A 267 11.44 2.65 -8.26
N VAL A 268 10.80 3.71 -7.77
CA VAL A 268 9.71 4.40 -8.50
C VAL A 268 10.17 5.54 -9.43
N GLY A 269 11.48 5.84 -9.45
CA GLY A 269 12.08 6.81 -10.38
C GLY A 269 11.69 8.26 -10.12
N ALA A 270 11.98 9.13 -11.09
CA ALA A 270 11.93 10.59 -10.91
C ALA A 270 10.49 11.16 -10.81
N GLN A 271 9.49 10.51 -11.40
CA GLN A 271 8.10 10.98 -11.38
C GLN A 271 7.33 10.61 -10.09
N HIS A 272 7.89 9.77 -9.22
CA HIS A 272 7.21 9.27 -8.01
C HIS A 272 8.01 9.53 -6.72
N SER A 273 9.03 10.40 -6.77
CA SER A 273 9.97 10.59 -5.65
C SER A 273 10.05 12.02 -5.12
N GLN A 274 9.35 12.97 -5.72
CA GLN A 274 9.44 14.36 -5.30
C GLN A 274 8.65 14.56 -4.01
N ASN A 275 9.18 15.42 -3.13
CA ASN A 275 8.48 15.84 -1.93
C ASN A 275 7.91 17.25 -2.15
N TYR A 276 6.61 17.33 -2.43
CA TYR A 276 5.93 18.58 -2.66
C TYR A 276 5.41 19.28 -1.39
N ALA A 277 5.57 18.67 -0.21
CA ALA A 277 5.03 19.23 1.04
C ALA A 277 5.52 20.67 1.31
N PRO A 278 6.82 21.01 1.18
CA PRO A 278 7.28 22.39 1.38
C PRO A 278 6.68 23.38 0.36
N TRP A 279 6.41 22.92 -0.86
CA TRP A 279 5.85 23.77 -1.91
C TRP A 279 4.38 24.08 -1.63
N TYR A 280 3.55 23.07 -1.34
CA TYR A 280 2.16 23.28 -0.95
C TYR A 280 2.04 24.05 0.38
N ALA A 281 2.96 23.86 1.33
CA ALA A 281 2.97 24.60 2.60
C ALA A 281 3.22 26.10 2.41
N SER A 282 3.81 26.51 1.28
CA SER A 282 4.00 27.92 0.94
C SER A 282 2.73 28.59 0.38
N VAL A 283 1.67 27.82 0.13
CA VAL A 283 0.40 28.32 -0.44
C VAL A 283 -0.56 28.71 0.69
N PRO A 284 -0.96 29.99 0.81
CA PRO A 284 -1.92 30.41 1.83
C PRO A 284 -3.28 29.72 1.65
N GLY A 285 -3.87 29.27 2.75
CA GLY A 285 -5.17 28.59 2.77
C GLY A 285 -5.11 27.07 2.64
N LEU A 286 -3.91 26.48 2.48
CA LEU A 286 -3.73 25.04 2.62
C LEU A 286 -3.23 24.70 4.02
N ILE A 287 -3.75 23.60 4.57
CA ILE A 287 -3.15 22.90 5.70
C ILE A 287 -2.39 21.71 5.12
N VAL A 288 -1.08 21.64 5.38
CA VAL A 288 -0.22 20.56 4.88
C VAL A 288 0.26 19.72 6.05
N ILE A 289 -0.03 18.42 5.97
CA ILE A 289 0.29 17.44 7.01
C ILE A 289 1.23 16.39 6.43
N ALA A 290 2.31 16.10 7.15
CA ALA A 290 3.24 15.02 6.84
C ALA A 290 3.42 14.14 8.09
N PRO A 291 2.59 13.09 8.26
CA PRO A 291 2.68 12.21 9.42
C PRO A 291 3.96 11.36 9.36
N TYR A 292 4.45 10.91 10.52
CA TYR A 292 5.64 10.07 10.61
C TYR A 292 5.31 8.61 10.93
N ASP A 293 4.48 8.36 11.94
CA ASP A 293 4.11 7.01 12.37
C ASP A 293 2.61 6.71 12.20
N ALA A 294 2.20 5.51 12.62
CA ALA A 294 0.83 5.05 12.47
C ALA A 294 -0.17 5.80 13.38
N ALA A 295 0.27 6.22 14.58
CA ALA A 295 -0.59 6.97 15.49
C ALA A 295 -0.85 8.38 14.95
N ASP A 296 0.21 9.05 14.48
CA ASP A 296 0.15 10.33 13.78
C ASP A 296 -0.75 10.22 12.54
N ALA A 297 -0.51 9.22 11.69
CA ALA A 297 -1.28 9.04 10.46
C ALA A 297 -2.78 8.87 10.74
N LYS A 298 -3.14 8.06 11.74
CA LYS A 298 -4.54 7.87 12.14
C LYS A 298 -5.13 9.14 12.71
N GLY A 299 -4.49 9.73 13.72
CA GLY A 299 -5.00 10.91 14.42
C GLY A 299 -5.13 12.13 13.52
N LEU A 300 -4.07 12.44 12.75
CA LEU A 300 -4.02 13.61 11.88
C LEU A 300 -4.95 13.47 10.68
N LEU A 301 -5.11 12.27 10.10
CA LEU A 301 -6.08 12.09 9.01
C LEU A 301 -7.52 12.29 9.51
N LYS A 302 -7.87 11.76 10.70
CA LYS A 302 -9.19 12.02 11.29
C LYS A 302 -9.41 13.51 11.55
N ALA A 303 -8.40 14.20 12.08
CA ALA A 303 -8.46 15.65 12.29
C ALA A 303 -8.64 16.40 10.96
N ALA A 304 -7.92 16.00 9.90
CA ALA A 304 -8.04 16.56 8.55
C ALA A 304 -9.42 16.31 7.94
N ILE A 305 -10.02 15.15 8.16
CA ILE A 305 -11.37 14.84 7.66
C ILE A 305 -12.43 15.67 8.39
N ARG A 306 -12.20 16.02 9.65
CA ARG A 306 -13.12 16.79 10.52
C ARG A 306 -12.99 18.31 10.40
N THR A 307 -11.89 18.83 9.84
CA THR A 307 -11.74 20.29 9.67
C THR A 307 -12.81 20.85 8.74
N GLU A 308 -13.36 22.01 9.08
CA GLU A 308 -14.30 22.74 8.22
C GLU A 308 -13.57 23.61 7.18
N ASP A 309 -12.26 23.79 7.34
CA ASP A 309 -11.37 24.51 6.43
C ASP A 309 -10.63 23.56 5.49
#